data_AF-Q9I8D4-F1
#
_entry.id   AF-Q9I8D4-F1
#
_cell.length_a   1.000
_cell.length_b   1.000
_cell.length_c   1.000
_cell.angle_alpha   90.00
_cell.angle_beta   90.00
_cell.angle_gamma   90.00
#
_symmetry.space_group_name_H-M   'P 1'
#
loop_
_entity.id
_entity.type
_entity.pdbx_description
1 polymer ?
#
loop_
_entity_poly.entity_id
_entity_poly.type
_entity_poly.pdbx_seq_one_letter_code
_entity_poly.pdbx_strand_id
1 'polypeptide(L)'
;ILSNDLVINMLKSSFSTCVIVSEENKDAVIVEADRRGKYIVCIDPLDGSSNIDCLVSIGTIFGIYRKVSPDEPTGKDALQPGRNLVAAGYALYGSATMLVLATSAGGVNCFMLDPAIGEFILVDRDVKIKKKGNIYSLNEGYAKYFDAAVTEYLRKKKFPEDGSSPYG
;
A
#
# COMPACT_ATOMS: atom_id res chain seq x y z
N ILE A 1 5.50 -6.70 16.99
CA ILE A 1 4.08 -6.54 16.59
C ILE A 1 3.72 -7.74 15.73
N LEU A 2 2.62 -8.45 16.03
CA LEU A 2 2.33 -9.78 15.49
C LEU A 2 2.33 -9.85 13.95
N SER A 3 1.72 -8.87 13.28
CA SER A 3 1.65 -8.78 11.82
C SER A 3 3.06 -8.67 11.20
N ASN A 4 3.93 -7.86 11.78
CA ASN A 4 5.31 -7.69 11.33
C ASN A 4 6.08 -9.02 11.37
N ASP A 5 6.00 -9.73 12.50
CA ASP A 5 6.72 -10.99 12.69
C ASP A 5 6.23 -12.06 11.70
N LEU A 6 4.90 -12.14 11.49
CA LEU A 6 4.30 -13.04 10.50
C LEU A 6 4.82 -12.75 9.09
N VAL A 7 4.75 -11.50 8.63
CA VAL A 7 5.12 -11.19 7.25
C VAL A 7 6.61 -11.33 7.02
N ILE A 8 7.48 -10.88 7.94
CA ILE A 8 8.92 -11.08 7.81
C ILE A 8 9.27 -12.56 7.73
N ASN A 9 8.66 -13.40 8.58
CA ASN A 9 8.91 -14.84 8.56
C ASN A 9 8.46 -15.49 7.24
N MET A 10 7.28 -15.13 6.74
CA MET A 10 6.77 -15.65 5.46
C MET A 10 7.60 -15.17 4.26
N LEU A 11 8.09 -13.93 4.28
CA LEU A 11 8.95 -13.39 3.22
C LEU A 11 10.34 -14.04 3.23
N LYS A 12 10.92 -14.31 4.41
CA LYS A 12 12.18 -15.05 4.53
C LYS A 12 12.04 -16.51 4.06
N SER A 13 10.94 -17.17 4.39
CA SER A 13 10.70 -18.57 3.97
C SER A 13 10.31 -18.71 2.51
N SER A 14 10.01 -17.61 1.81
CA SER A 14 9.67 -17.61 0.37
C SER A 14 10.84 -17.86 -0.58
N PHE A 15 12.09 -17.81 -0.08
CA PHE A 15 13.33 -17.87 -0.88
C PHE A 15 13.41 -16.83 -2.03
N SER A 16 12.57 -15.80 -1.98
CA SER A 16 12.39 -14.84 -3.06
C SER A 16 12.91 -13.45 -2.73
N THR A 17 13.14 -13.16 -1.44
CA THR A 17 13.52 -11.84 -0.95
C THR A 17 14.97 -11.78 -0.48
N CYS A 18 15.62 -10.61 -0.61
CA CYS A 18 16.97 -10.35 -0.11
C CYS A 18 17.02 -9.22 0.92
N VAL A 19 16.10 -8.25 0.82
CA VAL A 19 15.99 -7.10 1.73
C VAL A 19 14.52 -6.88 2.03
N ILE A 20 14.18 -6.69 3.29
CA ILE A 20 12.83 -6.37 3.75
C ILE A 20 12.91 -5.06 4.54
N VAL A 21 12.09 -4.07 4.17
CA VAL A 21 11.93 -2.81 4.90
C VAL A 21 10.53 -2.79 5.46
N SER A 22 10.40 -2.69 6.78
CA SER A 22 9.11 -2.64 7.47
C SER A 22 8.98 -1.34 8.23
N GLU A 23 7.78 -0.76 8.27
CA GLU A 23 7.45 0.41 9.10
C GLU A 23 7.82 0.18 10.59
N GLU A 24 7.68 -1.07 11.06
CA GLU A 24 7.92 -1.47 12.45
C GLU A 24 9.40 -1.72 12.80
N ASN A 25 10.29 -1.68 11.80
CA ASN A 25 11.71 -1.94 11.97
C ASN A 25 12.53 -0.71 11.61
N LYS A 26 13.34 -0.24 12.56
CA LYS A 26 14.24 0.92 12.35
C LYS A 26 15.21 0.71 11.18
N ASP A 27 15.76 -0.49 11.07
CA ASP A 27 16.76 -0.85 10.06
C ASP A 27 16.20 -1.92 9.12
N ALA A 28 16.66 -1.88 7.86
CA ALA A 28 16.29 -2.90 6.87
C ALA A 28 16.76 -4.29 7.31
N VAL A 29 15.87 -5.27 7.20
CA VAL A 29 16.17 -6.68 7.49
C VAL A 29 16.82 -7.31 6.27
N ILE A 30 18.07 -7.73 6.43
CA ILE A 30 18.80 -8.47 5.39
C ILE A 30 18.52 -9.96 5.55
N VAL A 31 18.09 -10.61 4.46
CA VAL A 31 17.78 -12.04 4.45
C VAL A 31 19.09 -12.85 4.46
N GLU A 32 19.10 -13.95 5.21
CA GLU A 32 20.22 -14.88 5.34
C GLU A 32 20.58 -15.51 4.00
N ALA A 33 21.88 -15.73 3.73
CA ALA A 33 22.38 -16.11 2.40
C ALA A 33 21.76 -17.39 1.83
N ASP A 34 21.42 -18.36 2.67
CA ASP A 34 20.77 -19.62 2.32
C ASP A 34 19.30 -19.49 1.92
N ARG A 35 18.67 -18.33 2.20
CA ARG A 35 17.26 -18.04 1.94
C ARG A 35 17.03 -16.85 1.01
N ARG A 36 18.10 -16.30 0.43
CA ARG A 36 18.03 -15.11 -0.41
C ARG A 36 17.40 -15.40 -1.77
N GLY A 37 16.51 -14.50 -2.18
CA GLY A 37 16.11 -14.33 -3.57
C GLY A 37 16.55 -12.99 -4.14
N LYS A 38 15.82 -12.54 -5.16
CA LYS A 38 16.18 -11.36 -5.98
C LYS A 38 15.31 -10.13 -5.75
N TYR A 39 14.31 -10.24 -4.86
CA TYR A 39 13.35 -9.18 -4.62
C TYR A 39 13.60 -8.44 -3.31
N ILE A 40 13.20 -7.18 -3.30
CA ILE A 40 13.22 -6.31 -2.14
C ILE A 40 11.77 -5.96 -1.84
N VAL A 41 11.36 -6.08 -0.59
CA VAL A 41 9.98 -5.85 -0.18
C VAL A 41 9.93 -4.73 0.85
N CYS A 42 9.23 -3.65 0.52
CA CYS A 42 8.88 -2.60 1.47
C CYS A 42 7.44 -2.85 1.92
N ILE A 43 7.19 -2.84 3.23
CA ILE A 43 5.90 -3.20 3.80
C ILE A 43 5.50 -2.29 4.96
N ASP A 44 4.22 -1.95 5.01
CA ASP A 44 3.52 -1.54 6.22
C ASP A 44 2.67 -2.75 6.66
N PRO A 45 3.05 -3.45 7.74
CA PRO A 45 2.37 -4.68 8.14
C PRO A 45 0.96 -4.42 8.69
N LEU A 46 0.66 -3.22 9.19
CA LEU A 46 -0.64 -2.87 9.77
C LEU A 46 -0.92 -1.36 9.69
N ASP A 47 -1.30 -0.90 8.50
CA ASP A 47 -1.70 0.49 8.26
C ASP A 47 -3.03 0.82 8.95
N GLY A 48 -3.13 2.04 9.45
CA GLY A 48 -4.28 2.50 10.22
C GLY A 48 -4.32 1.94 11.64
N SER A 49 -3.17 1.63 12.24
CA SER A 49 -3.10 1.09 13.62
C SER A 49 -3.82 1.95 14.67
N SER A 50 -3.89 3.28 14.49
CA SER A 50 -4.66 4.20 15.34
C SER A 50 -6.17 3.98 15.31
N ASN A 51 -6.68 3.25 14.31
CA ASN A 51 -8.09 2.96 14.12
C ASN A 51 -8.50 1.58 14.66
N ILE A 52 -7.57 0.78 15.18
CA ILE A 52 -7.82 -0.57 15.70
C ILE A 52 -8.88 -0.55 16.81
N ASP A 53 -8.75 0.37 17.77
CA ASP A 53 -9.64 0.48 18.92
C ASP A 53 -11.08 0.88 18.54
N CYS A 54 -11.23 1.51 17.38
CA CYS A 54 -12.52 1.98 16.86
C CYS A 54 -13.15 1.02 15.85
N LEU A 55 -12.52 -0.14 15.57
CA LEU A 55 -12.97 -1.13 14.59
C LEU A 55 -13.21 -0.55 13.18
N VAL A 56 -12.49 0.51 12.81
CA VAL A 56 -12.51 1.05 11.44
C VAL A 56 -11.58 0.19 10.57
N SER A 57 -11.76 0.23 9.25
CA SER A 57 -10.96 -0.56 8.31
C SER A 57 -9.46 -0.24 8.45
N ILE A 58 -8.67 -1.30 8.52
CA ILE A 58 -7.20 -1.30 8.58
C ILE A 58 -6.65 -2.14 7.41
N GLY A 59 -5.35 -2.13 7.20
CA GLY A 59 -4.77 -2.87 6.06
C GLY A 59 -3.30 -3.22 6.20
N THR A 60 -2.78 -3.87 5.17
CA THR A 60 -1.34 -4.14 5.00
C THR A 60 -0.95 -3.62 3.62
N ILE A 61 0.09 -2.80 3.52
CA ILE A 61 0.54 -2.20 2.25
C ILE A 61 1.89 -2.79 1.89
N PHE A 62 2.10 -3.16 0.63
CA PHE A 62 3.40 -3.69 0.20
C PHE A 62 3.82 -3.16 -1.18
N GLY A 63 5.12 -3.01 -1.35
CA GLY A 63 5.78 -2.70 -2.61
C GLY A 63 6.96 -3.65 -2.84
N ILE A 64 7.08 -4.16 -4.05
CA ILE A 64 8.10 -5.13 -4.43
C ILE A 64 8.99 -4.50 -5.50
N TYR A 65 10.29 -4.48 -5.24
CA TYR A 65 11.33 -4.08 -6.18
C TYR A 65 12.20 -5.28 -6.56
N ARG A 66 12.88 -5.19 -7.69
CA ARG A 66 13.97 -6.11 -8.03
C ARG A 66 15.28 -5.52 -7.56
N LYS A 67 16.16 -6.34 -6.97
CA LYS A 67 17.54 -5.94 -6.69
C LYS A 67 18.28 -5.72 -8.01
N VAL A 68 18.98 -4.59 -8.11
CA VAL A 68 19.69 -4.18 -9.34
C VAL A 68 21.21 -4.29 -9.19
N SER A 69 21.73 -4.09 -7.98
CA SER A 69 23.16 -4.19 -7.69
C SER A 69 23.63 -5.65 -7.74
N PRO A 70 24.88 -5.92 -8.19
CA PRO A 70 25.49 -7.25 -8.10
C PRO A 70 26.07 -7.55 -6.71
N ASP A 71 26.26 -6.53 -5.88
CA ASP A 71 26.92 -6.63 -4.57
C ASP A 71 26.07 -7.34 -3.52
N GLU A 72 26.61 -7.50 -2.31
CA GLU A 72 25.84 -8.01 -1.17
C GLU A 72 24.60 -7.13 -0.88
N PRO A 73 23.44 -7.72 -0.53
CA PRO A 73 22.23 -6.94 -0.25
C PRO A 73 22.42 -6.03 0.97
N THR A 74 22.04 -4.77 0.82
CA THR A 74 22.07 -3.77 1.90
C THR A 74 20.76 -2.99 1.95
N GLY A 75 20.49 -2.30 3.06
CA GLY A 75 19.31 -1.42 3.17
C GLY A 75 19.25 -0.32 2.10
N LYS A 76 20.40 0.04 1.50
CA LYS A 76 20.45 1.01 0.39
C LYS A 76 19.78 0.50 -0.88
N ASP A 77 19.70 -0.80 -1.08
CA ASP A 77 19.04 -1.39 -2.26
C ASP A 77 17.53 -1.11 -2.27
N ALA A 78 16.94 -0.82 -1.11
CA ALA A 78 15.53 -0.43 -0.99
C ALA A 78 15.28 1.05 -1.33
N LEU A 79 16.32 1.88 -1.42
CA LEU A 79 16.22 3.30 -1.75
C LEU A 79 16.10 3.51 -3.26
N GLN A 80 15.07 2.89 -3.85
CA GLN A 80 14.73 3.00 -5.26
C GLN A 80 13.50 3.89 -5.46
N PRO A 81 13.41 4.62 -6.58
CA PRO A 81 12.22 5.39 -6.90
C PRO A 81 11.04 4.46 -7.16
N GLY A 82 9.83 4.86 -6.76
CA GLY A 82 8.60 4.04 -6.92
C GLY A 82 8.30 3.59 -8.35
N ARG A 83 8.82 4.29 -9.37
CA ARG A 83 8.75 3.87 -10.78
C ARG A 83 9.43 2.53 -11.07
N ASN A 84 10.29 2.06 -10.17
CA ASN A 84 11.00 0.78 -10.28
C ASN A 84 10.24 -0.39 -9.62
N LEU A 85 9.03 -0.16 -9.08
CA LEU A 85 8.19 -1.22 -8.54
C LEU A 85 7.86 -2.25 -9.63
N VAL A 86 8.06 -3.53 -9.32
CA VAL A 86 7.65 -4.64 -10.19
C VAL A 86 6.24 -5.13 -9.83
N ALA A 87 5.84 -4.97 -8.58
CA ALA A 87 4.49 -5.19 -8.09
C ALA A 87 4.26 -4.35 -6.84
N ALA A 88 3.02 -3.96 -6.59
CA ALA A 88 2.61 -3.30 -5.37
C ALA A 88 1.13 -3.58 -5.12
N GLY A 89 0.71 -3.40 -3.88
CA GLY A 89 -0.66 -3.67 -3.53
C GLY A 89 -0.93 -3.41 -2.06
N TYR A 90 -2.16 -3.73 -1.68
CA TYR A 90 -2.58 -3.70 -0.29
C TYR A 90 -3.63 -4.77 -0.03
N ALA A 91 -3.62 -5.29 1.20
CA ALA A 91 -4.72 -6.04 1.76
C ALA A 91 -5.55 -5.08 2.62
N LEU A 92 -6.87 -5.03 2.37
CA LEU A 92 -7.83 -4.24 3.13
C LEU A 92 -8.64 -5.16 4.02
N TYR A 93 -8.60 -4.93 5.33
CA TYR A 93 -9.40 -5.64 6.33
C TYR A 93 -10.60 -4.77 6.70
N GLY A 94 -11.57 -4.71 5.77
CA GLY A 94 -12.83 -3.98 5.95
C GLY A 94 -14.00 -4.91 6.28
N SER A 95 -15.19 -4.58 5.79
CA SER A 95 -16.37 -5.46 5.87
C SER A 95 -16.15 -6.81 5.17
N ALA A 96 -15.28 -6.84 4.17
CA ALA A 96 -14.72 -8.04 3.56
C ALA A 96 -13.21 -7.84 3.38
N THR A 97 -12.44 -8.92 3.39
CA THR A 97 -11.00 -8.87 3.14
C THR A 97 -10.73 -8.85 1.64
N MET A 98 -10.09 -7.79 1.14
CA MET A 98 -9.70 -7.66 -0.26
C MET A 98 -8.19 -7.52 -0.39
N LEU A 99 -7.61 -8.20 -1.39
CA LEU A 99 -6.26 -7.99 -1.86
C LEU A 99 -6.31 -7.26 -3.21
N VAL A 100 -5.73 -6.06 -3.26
CA VAL A 100 -5.56 -5.31 -4.50
C VAL A 100 -4.13 -5.45 -4.96
N LEU A 101 -3.93 -5.89 -6.20
CA LEU A 101 -2.61 -6.13 -6.78
C LEU A 101 -2.44 -5.38 -8.09
N ALA A 102 -1.36 -4.61 -8.17
CA ALA A 102 -0.87 -3.95 -9.37
C ALA A 102 0.51 -4.51 -9.73
N THR A 103 0.79 -4.67 -11.03
CA THR A 103 2.09 -5.18 -11.51
C THR A 103 2.69 -4.27 -12.57
N SER A 104 4.01 -4.36 -12.78
CA SER A 104 4.69 -3.61 -13.83
C SER A 104 4.29 -4.02 -15.25
N ALA A 105 3.66 -5.19 -15.42
CA ALA A 105 3.04 -5.60 -16.68
C ALA A 105 1.75 -4.80 -17.00
N GLY A 106 1.29 -3.98 -16.05
CA GLY A 106 0.09 -3.19 -16.15
C GLY A 106 -1.13 -3.86 -15.53
N GLY A 107 -2.18 -3.06 -15.35
CA GLY A 107 -3.44 -3.48 -14.78
C GLY A 107 -3.45 -3.53 -13.25
N VAL A 108 -4.65 -3.43 -12.70
CA VAL A 108 -4.95 -3.53 -11.28
C VAL A 108 -6.07 -4.55 -11.13
N ASN A 109 -5.92 -5.51 -10.23
CA ASN A 109 -6.92 -6.55 -10.00
C ASN A 109 -7.25 -6.64 -8.52
N CYS A 110 -8.52 -6.87 -8.21
CA CYS A 110 -9.01 -7.05 -6.84
C CYS A 110 -9.41 -8.50 -6.63
N PHE A 111 -8.94 -9.08 -5.54
CA PHE A 111 -9.27 -10.42 -5.11
C PHE A 111 -9.94 -10.34 -3.73
N MET A 112 -11.06 -11.02 -3.54
CA MET A 112 -11.75 -11.09 -2.26
C MET A 112 -11.44 -12.42 -1.60
N LEU A 113 -11.12 -12.41 -0.31
CA LEU A 113 -10.91 -13.62 0.47
C LEU A 113 -12.25 -14.33 0.72
N ASP A 114 -12.35 -15.58 0.31
CA ASP A 114 -13.40 -16.48 0.78
C ASP A 114 -12.93 -17.16 2.08
N PRO A 115 -13.51 -16.83 3.25
CA PRO A 115 -13.08 -17.35 4.53
C PRO A 115 -13.43 -18.84 4.72
N ALA A 116 -14.36 -19.41 3.93
CA ALA A 116 -14.75 -20.81 4.07
C ALA A 116 -13.68 -21.75 3.50
N ILE A 117 -12.97 -21.32 2.46
CA ILE A 117 -11.93 -22.12 1.78
C ILE A 117 -10.51 -21.55 1.94
N GLY A 118 -10.38 -20.29 2.36
CA GLY A 118 -9.08 -19.63 2.57
C GLY A 118 -8.40 -19.15 1.30
N GLU A 119 -9.17 -18.84 0.25
CA GLU A 119 -8.64 -18.47 -1.07
C GLU A 119 -9.02 -17.04 -1.48
N PHE A 120 -8.12 -16.37 -2.18
CA PHE A 120 -8.36 -15.05 -2.77
C PHE A 120 -8.95 -15.21 -4.18
N ILE A 121 -10.24 -14.94 -4.33
CA ILE A 121 -10.98 -15.09 -5.59
C ILE A 121 -10.99 -13.76 -6.34
N LEU A 122 -10.63 -13.77 -7.63
CA LEU A 122 -10.69 -12.58 -8.48
C LEU A 122 -12.15 -12.08 -8.59
N VAL A 123 -12.41 -10.86 -8.13
CA VAL A 123 -13.74 -10.23 -8.17
C VAL A 123 -13.79 -9.07 -9.17
N ASP A 124 -12.71 -8.29 -9.29
CA ASP A 124 -12.61 -7.19 -10.25
C ASP A 124 -11.31 -7.29 -11.06
N ARG A 125 -11.44 -7.29 -12.39
CA ARG A 125 -10.31 -7.40 -13.32
C ARG A 125 -10.02 -6.07 -14.01
N ASP A 126 -8.73 -5.73 -14.14
CA ASP A 126 -8.22 -4.53 -14.81
C ASP A 126 -8.94 -3.22 -14.41
N VAL A 127 -9.05 -3.02 -13.10
CA VAL A 127 -9.73 -1.87 -12.49
C VAL A 127 -9.16 -0.55 -13.01
N LYS A 128 -10.06 0.36 -13.41
CA LYS A 128 -9.75 1.74 -13.80
C LYS A 128 -10.53 2.72 -12.93
N ILE A 129 -9.84 3.75 -12.46
CA ILE A 129 -10.48 4.86 -11.74
C ILE A 129 -11.30 5.73 -12.70
N LYS A 130 -12.40 6.31 -12.22
CA LYS A 130 -13.18 7.30 -12.98
C LYS A 130 -12.33 8.53 -13.30
N LYS A 131 -12.51 9.12 -14.49
CA LYS A 131 -11.80 10.34 -14.91
C LYS A 131 -12.04 11.55 -13.98
N LYS A 132 -13.24 11.63 -13.40
CA LYS A 132 -13.62 12.65 -12.42
C LYS A 132 -14.53 12.01 -11.37
N GLY A 133 -14.20 12.20 -10.09
CA GLY A 133 -15.03 11.81 -8.96
C GLY A 133 -15.77 12.99 -8.34
N ASN A 134 -16.60 12.70 -7.34
CA ASN A 134 -17.41 13.65 -6.59
C ASN A 134 -17.17 13.59 -5.07
N ILE A 135 -16.02 13.08 -4.65
CA ILE A 135 -15.63 12.95 -3.25
C ILE A 135 -14.20 13.50 -3.10
N TYR A 136 -13.93 14.21 -2.01
CA TYR A 136 -12.57 14.49 -1.55
C TYR A 136 -12.34 13.82 -0.19
N SER A 137 -11.10 13.49 0.14
CA SER A 137 -10.72 12.92 1.44
C SER A 137 -9.46 13.60 1.96
N LEU A 138 -9.58 14.31 3.08
CA LEU A 138 -8.49 14.93 3.83
C LEU A 138 -8.95 15.26 5.25
N ASN A 139 -8.02 15.51 6.17
CA ASN A 139 -8.32 15.94 7.53
C ASN A 139 -8.36 17.48 7.63
N GLU A 140 -9.57 18.05 7.60
CA GLU A 140 -9.77 19.51 7.71
C GLU A 140 -9.41 20.10 9.09
N GLY A 141 -9.11 19.28 10.11
CA GLY A 141 -8.51 19.75 11.36
C GLY A 141 -7.16 20.44 11.16
N TYR A 142 -6.49 20.18 10.02
CA TYR A 142 -5.27 20.87 9.61
C TYR A 142 -5.49 22.15 8.80
N ALA A 143 -6.73 22.65 8.69
CA ALA A 143 -7.06 23.82 7.86
C ALA A 143 -6.17 25.05 8.08
N LYS A 144 -5.73 25.28 9.33
CA LYS A 144 -4.81 26.37 9.68
C LYS A 144 -3.44 26.27 8.96
N TYR A 145 -3.03 25.07 8.61
CA TYR A 145 -1.69 24.75 8.07
C TYR A 145 -1.70 24.45 6.57
N PHE A 146 -2.86 24.47 5.92
CA PHE A 146 -2.94 24.25 4.49
C PHE A 146 -2.28 25.39 3.72
N ASP A 147 -1.58 25.01 2.66
CA ASP A 147 -1.14 25.99 1.68
C ASP A 147 -2.33 26.62 0.94
N ALA A 148 -2.04 27.69 0.20
CA ALA A 148 -3.06 28.46 -0.51
C ALA A 148 -3.79 27.61 -1.58
N ALA A 149 -3.10 26.68 -2.25
CA ALA A 149 -3.68 25.87 -3.31
C ALA A 149 -4.68 24.84 -2.76
N VAL A 150 -4.35 24.19 -1.64
CA VAL A 150 -5.27 23.27 -0.94
C VAL A 150 -6.49 24.03 -0.43
N THR A 151 -6.28 25.21 0.18
CA THR A 151 -7.38 26.05 0.68
C THR A 151 -8.32 26.47 -0.44
N GLU A 152 -7.76 26.91 -1.58
CA GLU A 152 -8.54 27.29 -2.76
C GLU A 152 -9.31 26.09 -3.34
N TYR A 153 -8.67 24.92 -3.43
CA TYR A 153 -9.31 23.69 -3.90
C TYR A 153 -10.52 23.33 -3.03
N LEU A 154 -10.39 23.38 -1.70
CA LEU A 154 -11.49 23.09 -0.77
C LEU A 154 -12.63 24.09 -0.93
N ARG A 155 -12.31 25.39 -1.07
CA ARG A 155 -13.30 26.42 -1.33
C ARG A 155 -14.10 26.11 -2.59
N LYS A 156 -13.42 25.75 -3.69
CA LYS A 156 -14.07 25.37 -4.96
C LYS A 156 -14.93 24.12 -4.83
N LYS A 157 -14.55 23.15 -3.98
CA LYS A 157 -15.35 21.94 -3.75
C LYS A 157 -16.59 22.20 -2.90
N LYS A 158 -16.53 23.11 -1.93
CA LYS A 158 -17.66 23.41 -1.03
C LYS A 158 -18.59 24.50 -1.56
N PHE A 159 -18.02 25.47 -2.26
CA PHE A 159 -18.68 26.68 -2.74
C PHE A 159 -18.34 26.90 -4.22
N PRO A 160 -18.83 26.03 -5.12
CA PRO A 160 -18.63 26.21 -6.55
C PRO A 160 -19.29 27.49 -7.07
N GLU A 161 -18.59 28.24 -7.91
CA GLU A 161 -19.06 29.52 -8.49
C GLU A 161 -19.74 29.32 -9.85
N ASP A 162 -19.70 28.12 -10.41
CA ASP A 162 -20.26 27.75 -11.72
C ASP A 162 -21.71 27.21 -11.63
N GLY A 163 -22.32 27.27 -10.45
CA GLY A 163 -23.67 26.77 -10.20
C GLY A 163 -23.77 25.25 -10.04
N SER A 164 -22.66 24.52 -10.05
CA SER A 164 -22.65 23.09 -9.72
C SER A 164 -22.97 22.84 -8.25
N SER A 165 -23.32 21.60 -7.90
CA SER A 165 -23.51 21.24 -6.50
C SER A 165 -22.15 21.15 -5.80
N PRO A 166 -22.09 21.41 -4.48
CA PRO A 166 -20.90 21.07 -3.71
C PRO A 166 -20.47 19.63 -3.99
N TYR A 167 -19.15 19.41 -4.04
CA TYR A 167 -18.50 18.14 -4.36
C TYR A 167 -18.60 17.68 -5.82
N GLY A 168 -19.34 18.39 -6.68
CA GLY A 168 -19.50 18.12 -8.11
C GLY A 168 -20.95 17.93 -8.50
#